data_AF-A0A2N5I6K6-F1
#
_entry.id   AF-A0A2N5I6K6-F1
#
_cell.length_a   1.000
_cell.length_b   1.000
_cell.length_c   1.000
_cell.angle_alpha   90.00
_cell.angle_beta   90.00
_cell.angle_gamma   90.00
#
_symmetry.space_group_name_H-M   'P 1'
#
loop_
_entity.id
_entity.type
_entity.pdbx_description
1 polymer ?
#
loop_
_entity_poly.entity_id
_entity_poly.type
_entity_poly.pdbx_seq_one_letter_code
_entity_poly.pdbx_strand_id
1 'polypeptide(L)'
;MSEQGHVVKKNGEMDTGMVEDALKRIDPERVDDILESFGQFKSYLKHRLDLGKKIGLNEEQLAKTAEKIANYLADHVDPKNREEKLLQELWKVGDQEEQHKLAHMLVKLVENE
;
A
#
# COMPACT_ATOMS: atom_id res chain seq x y z
N MET A 1 28.99 -7.83 12.71
CA MET A 1 29.09 -7.59 11.25
C MET A 1 27.68 -7.40 10.76
N SER A 2 27.34 -6.19 10.30
CA SER A 2 25.97 -5.79 10.02
C SER A 2 25.58 -6.26 8.62
N GLU A 3 24.78 -7.31 8.52
CA GLU A 3 24.18 -7.73 7.26
C GLU A 3 23.13 -6.68 6.86
N GLN A 4 23.53 -5.75 5.99
CA GLN A 4 22.60 -4.85 5.33
C GLN A 4 21.72 -5.69 4.41
N GLY A 5 20.44 -5.85 4.78
CA GLY A 5 19.43 -6.51 3.96
C GLY A 5 19.35 -5.84 2.60
N HIS A 6 19.80 -6.54 1.57
CA HIS A 6 19.83 -6.02 0.21
C HIS A 6 18.40 -6.04 -0.35
N VAL A 7 17.76 -4.87 -0.42
CA VAL A 7 16.36 -4.70 -0.87
C VAL A 7 16.23 -4.84 -2.40
N VAL A 8 17.36 -4.90 -3.11
CA VAL A 8 17.45 -4.91 -4.57
C VAL A 8 18.14 -6.20 -5.00
N LYS A 9 17.45 -7.03 -5.79
CA LYS A 9 18.06 -8.21 -6.42
C LYS A 9 19.08 -7.77 -7.47
N LYS A 10 20.05 -8.63 -7.79
CA LYS A 10 21.17 -8.33 -8.73
C LYS A 10 20.71 -7.88 -10.14
N ASN A 11 19.46 -8.08 -10.49
CA ASN A 11 18.80 -7.70 -11.74
C ASN A 11 18.04 -6.37 -11.66
N GLY A 12 18.13 -5.60 -10.56
CA GLY A 12 17.42 -4.32 -10.39
C GLY A 12 15.95 -4.46 -9.99
N GLU A 13 15.44 -5.68 -9.88
CA GLU A 13 14.13 -5.95 -9.30
C GLU A 13 14.20 -5.84 -7.78
N MET A 14 13.27 -5.11 -7.19
CA MET A 14 13.13 -5.09 -5.75
C MET A 14 12.59 -6.41 -5.23
N ASP A 15 13.13 -6.85 -4.10
CA ASP A 15 12.59 -7.99 -3.39
C ASP A 15 11.34 -7.57 -2.62
N THR A 16 10.20 -7.61 -3.31
CA THR A 16 8.90 -7.24 -2.72
C THR A 16 8.38 -8.23 -1.67
N GLY A 17 9.12 -9.33 -1.42
CA GLY A 17 8.82 -10.30 -0.36
C GLY A 17 8.87 -9.67 1.03
N MET A 18 9.76 -8.69 1.26
CA MET A 18 9.81 -7.96 2.54
C MET A 18 8.55 -7.12 2.80
N VAL A 19 7.92 -6.60 1.74
CA VAL A 19 6.67 -5.84 1.86
C VAL A 19 5.51 -6.77 2.19
N GLU A 20 5.44 -7.94 1.54
CA GLU A 20 4.46 -8.98 1.86
C GLU A 20 4.59 -9.50 3.28
N ASP A 21 5.81 -9.77 3.74
CA ASP A 21 6.07 -10.20 5.11
C ASP A 21 5.73 -9.11 6.12
N ALA A 22 5.98 -7.84 5.78
CA ALA A 22 5.59 -6.71 6.62
C ALA A 22 4.06 -6.52 6.68
N LEU A 23 3.33 -6.83 5.61
CA LEU A 23 1.86 -6.77 5.55
C LEU A 23 1.23 -7.94 6.34
N LYS A 24 1.75 -9.16 6.18
CA LYS A 24 1.32 -10.35 6.94
C LYS A 24 1.59 -10.25 8.45
N ARG A 25 2.50 -9.37 8.87
CA ARG A 25 2.82 -9.07 10.27
C ARG A 25 2.03 -7.89 10.83
N ILE A 26 1.16 -7.25 10.05
CA ILE A 26 0.25 -6.23 10.59
C ILE A 26 -0.79 -6.96 11.41
N ASP A 27 -0.78 -6.70 12.72
CA ASP A 27 -1.78 -7.18 13.65
C ASP A 27 -3.19 -6.79 13.16
N PRO A 28 -4.19 -7.68 13.15
CA PRO A 28 -5.57 -7.33 12.81
C PRO A 28 -6.09 -6.11 13.55
N GLU A 29 -5.73 -5.92 14.83
CA GLU A 29 -6.10 -4.71 15.60
C GLU A 29 -5.52 -3.43 14.98
N ARG A 30 -4.31 -3.51 14.43
CA ARG A 30 -3.66 -2.37 13.77
C ARG A 30 -4.29 -2.05 12.41
N VAL A 31 -4.78 -3.05 11.69
CA VAL A 31 -5.57 -2.83 10.48
C VAL A 31 -6.86 -2.11 10.83
N ASP A 32 -7.50 -2.55 11.91
CA ASP A 32 -8.73 -2.01 12.44
C ASP A 32 -8.63 -0.52 12.83
N ASP A 33 -7.49 -0.11 13.40
CA ASP A 33 -7.19 1.29 13.70
C ASP A 33 -7.00 2.11 12.42
N ILE A 34 -6.18 1.62 11.47
CA ILE A 34 -5.89 2.31 10.20
C ILE A 34 -7.19 2.65 9.45
N LEU A 35 -8.18 1.77 9.53
CA LEU A 35 -9.46 1.89 8.83
C LEU A 35 -10.55 2.58 9.63
N GLU A 36 -10.28 2.98 10.87
CA GLU A 36 -11.27 3.70 11.69
C GLU A 36 -11.74 5.00 11.00
N SER A 37 -10.86 5.64 10.21
CA SER A 37 -11.25 6.77 9.37
C SER A 37 -10.41 6.89 8.11
N PHE A 38 -10.99 7.51 7.08
CA PHE A 38 -10.27 7.80 5.84
C PHE A 38 -9.00 8.65 6.04
N GLY A 39 -8.99 9.52 7.06
CA GLY A 39 -7.81 10.30 7.44
C GLY A 39 -6.67 9.44 7.99
N GLN A 40 -6.97 8.45 8.83
CA GLN A 40 -5.98 7.50 9.34
C GLN A 40 -5.44 6.62 8.22
N PHE A 41 -6.30 6.13 7.33
CA PHE A 41 -5.90 5.37 6.14
C PHE A 41 -4.92 6.16 5.26
N LYS A 42 -5.25 7.41 4.91
CA LYS A 42 -4.35 8.29 4.13
C LYS A 42 -3.02 8.54 4.85
N SER A 43 -3.05 8.79 6.16
CA SER A 43 -1.84 9.04 6.95
C SER A 43 -0.92 7.82 6.98
N TYR A 44 -1.50 6.64 7.14
CA TYR A 44 -0.78 5.38 7.06
C TYR A 44 -0.13 5.19 5.68
N LEU A 45 -0.90 5.39 4.61
CA LEU A 45 -0.41 5.28 3.24
C LEU A 45 0.72 6.29 2.98
N LYS A 46 0.57 7.55 3.43
CA LYS A 46 1.60 8.59 3.33
C LYS A 46 2.90 8.17 3.97
N HIS A 47 2.83 7.68 5.21
CA HIS A 47 4.01 7.26 5.95
C HIS A 47 4.76 6.11 5.25
N ARG A 48 4.02 5.16 4.66
CA ARG A 48 4.61 4.06 3.88
C ARG A 48 5.26 4.57 2.60
N LEU A 49 4.62 5.49 1.88
CA LEU A 49 5.16 6.09 0.66
C LEU A 49 6.42 6.91 0.96
N ASP A 50 6.41 7.74 2.01
CA ASP A 50 7.55 8.53 2.44
C ASP A 50 8.74 7.66 2.84
N LEU A 51 8.48 6.52 3.51
CA LEU A 51 9.52 5.55 3.82
C LEU A 51 10.11 4.95 2.54
N GLY A 52 9.26 4.58 1.57
CA GLY A 52 9.69 4.13 0.25
C GLY A 52 10.58 5.15 -0.47
N LYS A 53 10.16 6.42 -0.51
CA LYS A 53 10.98 7.49 -1.10
C LYS A 53 12.34 7.64 -0.42
N LYS A 54 12.38 7.59 0.91
CA LYS A 54 13.63 7.69 1.69
C LYS A 54 14.63 6.58 1.39
N ILE A 55 14.15 5.38 1.02
CA ILE A 55 15.01 4.26 0.63
C ILE A 55 15.30 4.22 -0.88
N GLY A 56 14.84 5.22 -1.65
CA GLY A 56 15.16 5.39 -3.06
C GLY A 56 14.17 4.74 -4.04
N LEU A 57 12.93 4.45 -3.62
CA LEU A 57 11.93 3.87 -4.52
C LEU A 57 11.44 4.90 -5.54
N ASN A 58 11.30 4.49 -6.80
CA ASN A 58 10.71 5.30 -7.86
C ASN A 58 9.16 5.22 -7.85
N GLU A 59 8.50 6.06 -8.65
CA GLU A 59 7.03 6.19 -8.67
C GLU A 59 6.31 4.86 -8.98
N GLU A 60 6.80 4.10 -9.95
CA GLU A 60 6.29 2.78 -10.33
C GLU A 60 6.36 1.79 -9.15
N GLN A 61 7.47 1.84 -8.40
CA GLN A 61 7.67 1.00 -7.23
C GLN A 61 6.78 1.39 -6.05
N LEU A 62 6.51 2.69 -5.89
CA LEU A 62 5.54 3.20 -4.92
C LEU A 62 4.12 2.78 -5.29
N ALA A 63 3.75 2.85 -6.56
CA ALA A 63 2.46 2.38 -7.06
C ALA A 63 2.24 0.89 -6.78
N LYS A 64 3.24 0.04 -7.07
CA LYS A 64 3.19 -1.39 -6.71
C LYS A 64 3.03 -1.64 -5.21
N THR A 65 3.60 -0.78 -4.38
CA THR A 65 3.42 -0.86 -2.92
C THR A 65 1.99 -0.49 -2.53
N ALA A 66 1.42 0.56 -3.13
CA ALA A 66 0.02 0.95 -2.94
C ALA A 66 -0.96 -0.12 -3.43
N GLU A 67 -0.70 -0.77 -4.57
CA GLU A 67 -1.48 -1.90 -5.06
C GLU A 67 -1.50 -3.06 -4.06
N LYS A 68 -0.36 -3.41 -3.46
CA LYS A 68 -0.31 -4.49 -2.46
C LYS A 68 -1.13 -4.14 -1.21
N ILE A 69 -1.08 -2.89 -0.76
CA ILE A 69 -1.90 -2.42 0.34
C ILE A 69 -3.38 -2.50 -0.04
N ALA A 70 -3.76 -2.04 -1.23
CA ALA A 70 -5.13 -2.06 -1.72
C ALA A 70 -5.68 -3.50 -1.88
N ASN A 71 -4.90 -4.42 -2.46
CA ASN A 71 -5.26 -5.83 -2.57
C ASN A 71 -5.49 -6.47 -1.21
N TYR A 72 -4.58 -6.23 -0.26
CA TYR A 72 -4.74 -6.74 1.12
C TYR A 72 -6.02 -6.22 1.77
N LEU A 73 -6.34 -4.93 1.61
CA LEU A 73 -7.57 -4.33 2.14
C LEU A 73 -8.83 -4.83 1.44
N ALA A 74 -8.76 -5.11 0.14
CA ALA A 74 -9.91 -5.60 -0.63
C ALA A 74 -10.29 -7.04 -0.27
N ASP A 75 -9.29 -7.89 0.00
CA ASP A 75 -9.46 -9.33 0.21
C ASP A 75 -9.62 -9.73 1.68
N HIS A 76 -9.05 -8.97 2.62
CA HIS A 76 -8.92 -9.40 4.01
C HIS A 76 -9.61 -8.49 5.02
N VAL A 77 -10.23 -7.38 4.60
CA VAL A 77 -10.77 -6.41 5.56
C VAL A 77 -12.18 -5.95 5.23
N ASP A 78 -13.02 -5.96 6.26
CA ASP A 78 -14.36 -5.37 6.17
C ASP A 78 -14.26 -3.84 6.22
N PRO A 79 -14.87 -3.12 5.27
CA PRO A 79 -14.81 -1.67 5.23
C PRO A 79 -15.48 -1.09 6.48
N LYS A 80 -14.79 -0.19 7.19
CA LYS A 80 -15.29 0.41 8.44
C LYS A 80 -15.98 1.75 8.22
N ASN A 81 -15.68 2.41 7.11
CA ASN A 81 -16.31 3.67 6.71
C ASN A 81 -16.76 3.66 5.23
N ARG A 82 -17.45 4.72 4.81
CA ARG A 82 -18.07 4.80 3.48
C ARG A 82 -17.04 4.94 2.37
N GLU A 83 -15.94 5.63 2.66
CA GLU A 83 -14.82 5.87 1.75
C GLU A 83 -14.09 4.57 1.43
N GLU A 84 -13.79 3.76 2.44
CA GLU A 84 -13.21 2.42 2.27
C GLU A 84 -14.13 1.49 1.51
N LYS A 85 -15.43 1.52 1.84
CA LYS A 85 -16.42 0.74 1.10
C LYS A 85 -16.41 1.09 -0.39
N LEU A 86 -16.39 2.40 -0.71
CA LEU A 86 -16.31 2.87 -2.09
C LEU A 86 -15.03 2.39 -2.78
N LEU A 87 -13.87 2.54 -2.13
CA LEU A 87 -12.59 2.09 -2.69
C LEU A 87 -12.59 0.58 -2.93
N GLN A 88 -13.12 -0.21 -1.99
CA GLN A 88 -13.22 -1.65 -2.12
C GLN A 88 -14.16 -2.06 -3.26
N GLU A 89 -15.32 -1.43 -3.41
CA GLU A 89 -16.26 -1.70 -4.51
C GLU A 89 -15.63 -1.36 -5.87
N LEU A 90 -14.97 -0.20 -5.99
CA LEU A 90 -14.24 0.18 -7.21
C LEU A 90 -13.10 -0.80 -7.54
N TRP A 91 -12.37 -1.26 -6.53
CA TRP A 91 -11.28 -2.22 -6.70
C TRP A 91 -11.79 -3.58 -7.18
N LYS A 92 -12.91 -4.07 -6.62
CA LYS A 92 -13.50 -5.38 -6.94
C LYS A 92 -14.10 -5.44 -8.35
N VAL A 93 -14.57 -4.32 -8.89
CA VAL A 93 -15.15 -4.28 -10.25
C VAL A 93 -14.13 -3.95 -11.34
N GLY A 94 -13.00 -3.36 -10.96
CA GLY A 94 -11.95 -2.98 -11.90
C GLY A 94 -11.11 -4.16 -12.38
N ASP A 95 -10.66 -4.10 -13.63
CA ASP A 95 -9.62 -5.00 -14.13
C ASP A 95 -8.21 -4.64 -13.59
N GLN A 96 -7.19 -5.41 -13.96
CA GLN A 96 -5.83 -5.18 -13.47
C GLN A 96 -5.26 -3.80 -13.86
N GLU A 97 -5.61 -3.29 -15.04
CA GLU A 97 -5.15 -1.96 -15.49
C GLU A 97 -5.87 -0.84 -14.72
N GLU A 98 -7.16 -1.01 -14.46
CA GLU A 98 -7.97 -0.07 -13.68
C GLU A 98 -7.56 -0.03 -12.21
N GLN A 99 -7.28 -1.19 -11.60
CA GLN A 99 -6.74 -1.30 -10.25
C GLN A 99 -5.38 -0.60 -10.13
N HIS A 100 -4.49 -0.81 -11.11
CA HIS A 100 -3.20 -0.13 -11.17
C HIS A 100 -3.35 1.40 -11.23
N LYS A 101 -4.24 1.89 -12.10
CA LYS A 101 -4.54 3.32 -12.21
C LYS A 101 -5.17 3.88 -10.93
N LEU A 102 -6.06 3.13 -10.28
CA LEU A 102 -6.66 3.52 -9.00
C LEU A 102 -5.60 3.63 -7.89
N ALA A 103 -4.64 2.70 -7.83
CA ALA A 103 -3.51 2.79 -6.91
C ALA A 103 -2.67 4.04 -7.16
N HIS A 104 -2.36 4.36 -8.42
CA HIS A 104 -1.68 5.61 -8.78
C HIS A 104 -2.46 6.85 -8.34
N MET A 105 -3.78 6.85 -8.50
CA MET A 105 -4.63 7.95 -8.03
C MET A 105 -4.60 8.12 -6.51
N LEU A 106 -4.58 7.01 -5.75
CA LEU A 106 -4.45 7.04 -4.30
C LEU A 106 -3.10 7.59 -3.85
N VAL A 107 -2.00 7.22 -4.52
CA VAL A 107 -0.66 7.78 -4.26
C VAL A 107 -0.70 9.30 -4.46
N LYS A 108 -1.21 9.76 -5.61
CA LYS A 108 -1.31 11.20 -5.91
C LYS A 108 -2.21 11.95 -4.94
N LEU A 109 -3.33 11.34 -4.54
CA LEU A 109 -4.24 11.93 -3.56
C LEU A 109 -3.51 12.22 -2.24
N VAL A 110 -2.74 11.24 -1.76
CA VAL A 110 -2.01 11.34 -0.49
C VAL A 110 -0.80 12.27 -0.57
N GLU A 111 -0.16 12.38 -1.73
CA GLU A 111 0.94 13.32 -1.97
C GLU A 111 0.49 14.80 -2.01
N ASN A 112 -0.77 15.05 -2.38
CA ASN A 112 -1.33 16.40 -2.48
C ASN A 112 -2.04 16.87 -1.19
N GLU A 113 -1.95 16.10 -0.11
CA GLU A 113 -2.30 16.51 1.26
C GLU A 113 -1.04 16.75 2.09
#